data_AF-A0A927BI74-F1
#
_entry.id   AF-A0A927BI74-F1
#
_cell.length_a   1.000
_cell.length_b   1.000
_cell.length_c   1.000
_cell.angle_alpha   90.00
_cell.angle_beta   90.00
_cell.angle_gamma   90.00
#
_symmetry.space_group_name_H-M   'P 1'
#
loop_
_entity.id
_entity.type
_entity.pdbx_description
1 polymer ?
#
loop_
_entity_poly.entity_id
_entity_poly.type
_entity_poly.pdbx_seq_one_letter_code
_entity_poly.pdbx_strand_id
1 'polypeptide(L)'
;MSDDPPSAAHPGPPHWRLRIGATAVTLGVGTRTVAEGPGAGVPFSLAETVQALHRTYGAAARSGRRRSTGVPPPALTRRLGGLLAEAVGEHAVRALTAASRSAEVKGHGLPLVIEAEPGRLDSLPWEALTLPGSPTPLALHPTVRPYRGFGGHHAPPPLDPPGRSLRLLVLLAGPRRSPGHREPLLDLDAETARLAAAMSRVPGRADLRVLSSGSLTALRTALAERPADIVHIVCHARPGELLLEDGAGDREPATADALWQAVRGAAGVPAVVLAGCSTASPVNRAAVPDAGDHSRFLPGLAQSLTEAGVPAVVAMSAPVRDTYAGALMARMYAGLAGGRPWWEALHDARVEQERLRRAADDWLPEWYVPLLYAGPRHRPGKPDPTAAPPVRDPAGSAAPPVSDPAGSTTPPRNTPPGDTSPEDTPRGNTSPRHTPPGTAPPQAPFTLPLGAFVGRRAHLRLALNVLADAGGGGLVVQGVGGVGKTAFVGELLRLRASSGPLVLLKGPLGPDDVLRGAADALGGRTDDPRLRELGNPERPWPARLADLAHLTAAPGVRGVRTRRSTPGRTGRPGR
;
A
#
# COMPACT_ATOMS: atom_id res chain seq x y z
N MET A 1 16.57 -36.27 -4.90
CA MET A 1 17.87 -35.56 -4.96
C MET A 1 17.96 -34.92 -6.32
N SER A 2 17.95 -33.59 -6.36
CA SER A 2 18.29 -32.80 -7.55
C SER A 2 18.89 -31.52 -6.99
N ASP A 3 20.21 -31.53 -6.86
CA ASP A 3 21.05 -30.41 -6.49
C ASP A 3 21.17 -29.48 -7.71
N ASP A 4 20.41 -28.38 -7.70
CA ASP A 4 20.80 -27.20 -8.47
C ASP A 4 21.72 -26.35 -7.58
N PRO A 5 22.90 -25.92 -8.08
CA PRO A 5 23.81 -25.11 -7.29
C PRO A 5 23.19 -23.73 -7.02
N PRO A 6 23.25 -23.21 -5.79
CA PRO A 6 22.78 -21.86 -5.50
C PRO A 6 23.60 -20.86 -6.31
N SER A 7 22.89 -20.06 -7.13
CA SER A 7 23.41 -18.85 -7.76
C SER A 7 24.27 -18.06 -6.77
N ALA A 8 25.46 -17.66 -7.20
CA ALA A 8 26.48 -16.96 -6.41
C ALA A 8 26.04 -15.53 -6.05
N ALA A 9 24.96 -15.40 -5.28
CA ALA A 9 24.70 -14.23 -4.48
C ALA A 9 25.62 -14.29 -3.25
N HIS A 10 26.33 -13.21 -2.94
CA HIS A 10 27.04 -13.11 -1.66
C HIS A 10 26.09 -13.53 -0.54
N PRO A 11 26.45 -14.51 0.31
CA PRO A 11 25.58 -14.93 1.38
C PRO A 11 25.33 -13.72 2.29
N GLY A 12 24.06 -13.31 2.37
CA GLY A 12 23.65 -12.23 3.28
C GLY A 12 24.07 -12.54 4.72
N PRO A 13 24.08 -11.53 5.62
CA PRO A 13 24.52 -11.74 7.00
C PRO A 13 23.72 -12.87 7.66
N PRO A 14 24.38 -13.73 8.46
CA PRO A 14 23.70 -14.83 9.13
C PRO A 14 22.61 -14.27 10.06
N HIS A 15 21.40 -14.81 9.95
CA HIS A 15 20.28 -14.42 10.78
C HIS A 15 20.43 -15.06 12.17
N TRP A 16 20.62 -14.23 13.18
CA TRP A 16 20.61 -14.65 14.58
C TRP A 16 19.18 -14.86 15.05
N ARG A 17 18.97 -15.81 15.94
CA ARG A 17 17.65 -16.15 16.44
C ARG A 17 17.64 -16.20 17.96
N LEU A 18 16.83 -15.34 18.56
CA LEU A 18 16.50 -15.35 19.97
C LEU A 18 15.13 -16.01 20.15
N ARG A 19 15.11 -17.21 20.75
CA ARG A 19 13.89 -17.92 21.11
C ARG A 19 13.60 -17.72 22.59
N ILE A 20 12.40 -17.26 22.91
CA ILE A 20 11.99 -16.87 24.26
C ILE A 20 10.78 -17.74 24.65
N GLY A 21 11.04 -18.81 25.39
CA GLY A 21 10.01 -19.70 25.93
C GLY A 21 9.91 -19.60 27.45
N ALA A 22 8.79 -20.08 28.00
CA ALA A 22 8.57 -20.13 29.44
C ALA A 22 9.49 -21.13 30.16
N THR A 23 10.03 -22.12 29.42
CA THR A 23 10.92 -23.16 29.95
C THR A 23 12.39 -22.92 29.65
N ALA A 24 12.71 -22.32 28.50
CA ALA A 24 14.07 -22.00 28.09
C ALA A 24 14.13 -20.75 27.20
N VAL A 25 15.25 -20.03 27.31
CA VAL A 25 15.62 -18.97 26.36
C VAL A 25 16.88 -19.41 25.63
N THR A 26 16.85 -19.40 24.29
CA THR A 26 18.00 -19.78 23.46
C THR A 26 18.37 -18.69 22.48
N LEU A 27 19.68 -18.52 22.25
CA LEU A 27 20.22 -17.72 21.18
C LEU A 27 20.98 -18.65 20.23
N GLY A 28 20.70 -18.60 18.94
CA GLY A 28 21.34 -19.42 17.93
C GLY A 28 21.59 -18.72 16.61
N VAL A 29 22.39 -19.36 15.75
CA VAL A 29 22.69 -18.94 14.38
C VAL A 29 22.65 -20.17 13.48
N GLY A 30 21.81 -20.14 12.45
CA GLY A 30 21.56 -21.33 11.63
C GLY A 30 21.03 -22.49 12.47
N THR A 31 21.75 -23.60 12.49
CA THR A 31 21.44 -24.80 13.30
C THR A 31 22.16 -24.83 14.65
N ARG A 32 23.09 -23.89 14.90
CA ARG A 32 23.92 -23.86 16.11
C ARG A 32 23.23 -23.07 17.22
N THR A 33 23.07 -23.68 18.39
CA THR A 33 22.79 -22.97 19.64
C THR A 33 24.09 -22.35 20.16
N VAL A 34 24.06 -21.05 20.41
CA VAL A 34 25.19 -20.26 20.93
C VAL A 34 25.05 -20.05 22.44
N ALA A 35 23.83 -19.88 22.93
CA ALA A 35 23.54 -19.82 24.35
C ALA A 35 22.17 -20.41 24.65
N GLU A 36 22.05 -21.01 25.82
CA GLU A 36 20.82 -21.53 26.38
C GLU A 36 20.79 -21.18 27.87
N GLY A 37 19.60 -20.84 28.37
CA GLY A 37 19.37 -20.47 29.74
C GLY A 37 17.95 -20.79 30.19
N PRO A 38 17.63 -20.50 31.45
CA PRO A 38 16.29 -20.74 31.98
C PRO A 38 15.24 -19.96 31.19
N GLY A 39 14.00 -20.44 31.25
CA GLY A 39 12.86 -19.80 30.60
C GLY A 39 12.57 -18.38 31.10
N ALA A 40 11.96 -17.60 30.22
CA ALA A 40 11.62 -16.22 30.50
C ALA A 40 10.42 -16.12 31.44
N GLY A 41 10.63 -15.48 32.59
CA GLY A 41 9.55 -15.04 33.47
C GLY A 41 9.02 -13.66 33.06
N VAL A 42 7.74 -13.40 33.35
CA VAL A 42 7.17 -12.05 33.21
C VAL A 42 6.85 -11.51 34.60
N PRO A 43 7.84 -10.88 35.27
CA PRO A 43 7.64 -10.35 36.62
C PRO A 43 6.58 -9.25 36.63
N PHE A 44 5.99 -9.03 37.80
CA PHE A 44 4.96 -8.01 37.99
C PHE A 44 5.42 -6.62 37.51
N SER A 45 6.65 -6.23 37.85
CA SER A 45 7.27 -4.96 37.45
C SER A 45 7.34 -4.77 35.93
N LEU A 46 7.60 -5.84 35.17
CA LEU A 46 7.62 -5.81 33.69
C LEU A 46 6.21 -5.58 33.15
N ALA A 47 5.24 -6.36 33.64
CA ALA A 47 3.84 -6.22 33.22
C ALA A 47 3.29 -4.83 33.53
N GLU A 48 3.54 -4.30 34.73
CA GLU A 48 3.13 -2.95 35.11
C GLU A 48 3.75 -1.87 34.23
N THR A 49 5.03 -2.01 33.89
CA THR A 49 5.75 -1.04 33.05
C THR A 49 5.17 -1.02 31.63
N VAL A 50 4.88 -2.19 31.06
CA VAL A 50 4.21 -2.31 29.75
C VAL A 50 2.82 -1.67 29.78
N GLN A 51 2.02 -1.96 30.81
CA GLN A 51 0.69 -1.37 30.95
C GLN A 51 0.74 0.15 31.14
N ALA A 52 1.69 0.66 31.91
CA ALA A 52 1.90 2.10 32.10
C ALA A 52 2.21 2.79 30.76
N LEU A 53 3.11 2.21 29.96
CA LEU A 53 3.40 2.71 28.62
C LEU A 53 2.16 2.67 27.73
N HIS A 54 1.41 1.56 27.69
CA HIS A 54 0.20 1.47 26.88
C HIS A 54 -0.83 2.56 27.23
N ARG A 55 -1.02 2.85 28.54
CA ARG A 55 -1.88 3.95 29.00
C ARG A 55 -1.38 5.32 28.52
N THR A 56 -0.07 5.57 28.62
CA THR A 56 0.54 6.81 28.14
C THR A 56 0.32 7.01 26.64
N TYR A 57 0.55 5.99 25.84
CA TYR A 57 0.44 6.07 24.37
C TYR A 57 -1.02 6.22 23.95
N GLY A 58 -1.94 5.50 24.60
CA GLY A 58 -3.37 5.69 24.40
C GLY A 58 -3.86 7.10 24.77
N ALA A 59 -3.28 7.73 25.80
CA ALA A 59 -3.58 9.11 26.15
C ALA A 59 -3.02 10.11 25.12
N ALA A 60 -1.79 9.86 24.63
CA ALA A 60 -1.15 10.68 23.60
C ALA A 60 -1.93 10.64 22.29
N ALA A 61 -2.29 9.44 21.80
CA ALA A 61 -3.03 9.26 20.56
C ALA A 61 -4.41 9.96 20.57
N ARG A 62 -5.08 10.04 21.74
CA ARG A 62 -6.40 10.69 21.85
C ARG A 62 -6.37 12.21 21.97
N SER A 63 -5.33 12.77 22.59
CA SER A 63 -5.36 14.20 23.00
C SER A 63 -4.21 15.03 22.45
N GLY A 64 -3.18 14.41 21.86
CA GLY A 64 -1.95 15.07 21.42
C GLY A 64 -1.12 15.74 22.53
N ARG A 65 -1.68 15.87 23.74
CA ARG A 65 -1.12 16.60 24.86
C ARG A 65 -0.41 15.67 25.83
N ARG A 66 0.73 16.12 26.33
CA ARG A 66 1.44 15.50 27.46
C ARG A 66 0.53 15.57 28.69
N ARG A 67 0.15 14.42 29.26
CA ARG A 67 -0.48 14.38 30.58
C ARG A 67 0.60 14.35 31.66
N SER A 68 0.50 15.26 32.63
CA SER A 68 1.41 15.41 33.77
C SER A 68 1.18 14.35 34.86
N THR A 69 1.07 13.07 34.49
CA THR A 69 0.76 12.02 35.46
C THR A 69 1.82 10.92 35.42
N GLY A 70 2.83 11.04 36.29
CA GLY A 70 3.76 9.96 36.62
C GLY A 70 5.15 10.04 35.97
N VAL A 71 5.79 8.87 35.87
CA VAL A 71 7.16 8.70 35.38
C VAL A 71 7.24 9.08 33.89
N PRO A 72 8.24 9.89 33.46
CA PRO A 72 8.41 10.27 32.06
C PRO A 72 8.52 9.05 31.13
N PRO A 73 7.92 9.08 29.92
CA PRO A 73 7.98 7.95 28.99
C PRO A 73 9.40 7.51 28.61
N PRO A 74 10.39 8.41 28.43
CA PRO A 74 11.79 8.02 28.25
C PRO A 74 12.37 7.22 29.43
N ALA A 75 11.93 7.50 30.66
CA ALA A 75 12.37 6.74 31.84
C ALA A 75 11.67 5.38 31.92
N LEU A 76 10.36 5.31 31.60
CA LEU A 76 9.62 4.06 31.52
C LEU A 76 10.19 3.12 30.44
N THR A 77 10.55 3.64 29.28
CA THR A 77 11.16 2.85 28.19
C THR A 77 12.56 2.34 28.54
N ARG A 78 13.38 3.13 29.26
CA ARG A 78 14.66 2.63 29.80
C ARG A 78 14.46 1.51 30.82
N ARG A 79 13.51 1.69 31.76
CA ARG A 79 13.17 0.65 32.75
C ARG A 79 12.69 -0.63 32.06
N LEU A 80 11.82 -0.49 31.06
CA LEU A 80 11.33 -1.61 30.24
C LEU A 80 12.50 -2.39 29.62
N GLY A 81 13.48 -1.71 29.02
CA GLY A 81 14.62 -2.37 28.38
C GLY A 81 15.48 -3.19 29.33
N GLY A 82 15.68 -2.72 30.57
CA GLY A 82 16.36 -3.49 31.61
C GLY A 82 15.56 -4.70 32.06
N LEU A 83 14.26 -4.53 32.33
CA LEU A 83 13.37 -5.63 32.74
C LEU A 83 13.24 -6.72 31.66
N LEU A 84 13.25 -6.36 30.37
CA LEU A 84 13.27 -7.32 29.27
C LEU A 84 14.60 -8.07 29.19
N ALA A 85 15.73 -7.40 29.47
CA ALA A 85 17.04 -8.06 29.52
C ALA A 85 17.12 -9.05 30.69
N GLU A 86 16.60 -8.69 31.86
CA GLU A 86 16.45 -9.59 33.00
C GLU A 86 15.57 -10.80 32.64
N ALA A 87 14.44 -10.59 31.97
CA ALA A 87 13.54 -11.66 31.55
C ALA A 87 14.16 -12.62 30.52
N VAL A 88 15.00 -12.12 29.60
CA VAL A 88 15.75 -12.95 28.63
C VAL A 88 16.88 -13.74 29.31
N GLY A 89 17.37 -13.26 30.45
CA GLY A 89 18.39 -13.93 31.24
C GLY A 89 19.82 -13.71 30.74
N GLU A 90 20.77 -13.90 31.66
CA GLU A 90 22.16 -13.50 31.48
C GLU A 90 22.88 -14.24 30.34
N HIS A 91 22.54 -15.52 30.11
CA HIS A 91 23.16 -16.36 29.08
C HIS A 91 22.94 -15.79 27.67
N ALA A 92 21.68 -15.61 27.29
CA ALA A 92 21.32 -15.07 25.98
C ALA A 92 21.75 -13.60 25.84
N VAL A 93 21.62 -12.79 26.90
CA VAL A 93 22.05 -11.38 26.89
C VAL A 93 23.56 -11.22 26.67
N ARG A 94 24.39 -11.99 27.39
CA ARG A 94 25.86 -11.97 27.21
C ARG A 94 26.24 -12.40 25.80
N ALA A 95 25.65 -13.49 25.31
CA ALA A 95 25.94 -13.99 23.97
C ALA A 95 25.52 -13.01 22.88
N LEU A 96 24.35 -12.38 22.99
CA LEU A 96 23.88 -11.36 22.05
C LEU A 96 24.74 -10.09 22.12
N THR A 97 25.24 -9.72 23.31
CA THR A 97 26.19 -8.61 23.49
C THR A 97 27.53 -8.89 22.84
N ALA A 98 28.05 -10.11 22.95
CA ALA A 98 29.27 -10.51 22.26
C ALA A 98 29.07 -10.50 20.73
N ALA A 99 27.95 -11.06 20.26
CA ALA A 99 27.59 -11.09 18.85
C ALA A 99 27.46 -9.69 18.25
N SER A 100 26.80 -8.76 18.95
CA SER A 100 26.58 -7.39 18.44
C SER A 100 27.85 -6.56 18.32
N ARG A 101 28.96 -7.00 18.96
CA ARG A 101 30.28 -6.35 18.94
C ARG A 101 31.26 -6.99 17.96
N SER A 102 30.90 -8.10 17.31
CA SER A 102 31.81 -8.82 16.41
C SER A 102 32.15 -7.99 15.16
N ALA A 103 33.33 -8.24 14.58
CA ALA A 103 33.82 -7.48 13.42
C ALA A 103 32.93 -7.67 12.17
N GLU A 104 32.45 -8.89 11.93
CA GLU A 104 31.54 -9.23 10.83
C GLU A 104 30.24 -8.40 10.85
N VAL A 105 29.75 -8.13 12.06
CA VAL A 105 28.49 -7.41 12.29
C VAL A 105 28.62 -5.89 12.08
N LYS A 106 29.83 -5.32 12.25
CA LYS A 106 30.06 -3.88 12.04
C LYS A 106 29.90 -3.46 10.57
N GLY A 107 30.01 -4.38 9.62
CA GLY A 107 29.85 -4.10 8.19
C GLY A 107 28.40 -4.17 7.68
N HIS A 108 27.59 -5.11 8.19
CA HIS A 108 26.28 -5.45 7.62
C HIS A 108 25.09 -5.31 8.59
N GLY A 109 25.37 -5.07 9.87
CA GLY A 109 24.38 -5.26 10.93
C GLY A 109 24.07 -6.74 11.18
N LEU A 110 23.41 -7.01 12.31
CA LEU A 110 23.01 -8.31 12.82
C LEU A 110 21.48 -8.38 12.74
N PRO A 111 20.91 -9.04 11.71
CA PRO A 111 19.50 -9.38 11.69
C PRO A 111 19.19 -10.31 12.86
N LEU A 112 18.28 -9.91 13.73
CA LEU A 112 17.87 -10.69 14.89
C LEU A 112 16.40 -11.08 14.76
N VAL A 113 16.16 -12.36 14.52
CA VAL A 113 14.83 -12.96 14.61
C VAL A 113 14.48 -13.14 16.09
N ILE A 114 13.37 -12.58 16.53
CA ILE A 114 12.80 -12.80 17.85
C ILE A 114 11.59 -13.74 17.69
N GLU A 115 11.70 -14.93 18.25
CA GLU A 115 10.64 -15.94 18.32
C GLU A 115 10.23 -16.06 19.78
N ALA A 116 9.05 -15.58 20.14
CA ALA A 116 8.55 -15.68 21.51
C ALA A 116 7.36 -16.64 21.55
N GLU A 117 7.27 -17.41 22.63
CA GLU A 117 6.16 -18.34 22.83
C GLU A 117 4.81 -17.59 22.83
N PRO A 118 3.78 -18.13 22.15
CA PRO A 118 2.48 -17.48 22.07
C PRO A 118 1.86 -17.15 23.44
N GLY A 119 1.13 -16.04 23.51
CA GLY A 119 0.30 -15.68 24.67
C GLY A 119 0.78 -14.43 25.40
N ARG A 120 1.54 -14.61 26.50
CA ARG A 120 2.03 -13.46 27.29
C ARG A 120 3.39 -12.98 26.80
N LEU A 121 4.28 -13.89 26.39
CA LEU A 121 5.66 -13.56 25.99
C LEU A 121 5.72 -12.88 24.63
N ASP A 122 4.99 -13.38 23.63
CA ASP A 122 4.89 -12.75 22.31
C ASP A 122 4.42 -11.29 22.33
N SER A 123 3.52 -10.94 23.27
CA SER A 123 2.92 -9.62 23.45
C SER A 123 3.90 -8.56 23.97
N LEU A 124 5.04 -8.98 24.53
CA LEU A 124 6.03 -8.08 25.09
C LEU A 124 6.86 -7.42 23.98
N PRO A 125 7.21 -6.13 24.13
CA PRO A 125 7.98 -5.39 23.12
C PRO A 125 9.49 -5.71 23.24
N TRP A 126 9.90 -6.94 22.90
CA TRP A 126 11.31 -7.38 22.99
C TRP A 126 12.30 -6.50 22.22
N GLU A 127 11.85 -5.76 21.21
CA GLU A 127 12.62 -4.74 20.51
C GLU A 127 13.12 -3.62 21.43
N ALA A 128 12.46 -3.42 22.58
CA ALA A 128 12.85 -2.46 23.61
C ALA A 128 13.93 -2.99 24.57
N LEU A 129 14.32 -4.27 24.49
CA LEU A 129 15.39 -4.84 25.30
C LEU A 129 16.67 -4.01 25.15
N THR A 130 17.37 -3.78 26.25
CA THR A 130 18.65 -3.05 26.25
C THR A 130 19.77 -3.97 26.68
N LEU A 131 20.82 -4.07 25.85
CA LEU A 131 21.99 -4.89 26.17
C LEU A 131 22.87 -4.21 27.24
N PRO A 132 23.50 -4.96 28.16
CA PRO A 132 24.42 -4.42 29.15
C PRO A 132 25.55 -3.60 28.53
N GLY A 133 25.86 -2.46 29.16
CA GLY A 133 26.88 -1.53 28.67
C GLY A 133 26.49 -0.74 27.42
N SER A 134 25.25 -0.86 26.94
CA SER A 134 24.70 -0.02 25.88
C SER A 134 23.48 0.75 26.41
N PRO A 135 23.38 2.07 26.22
CA PRO A 135 22.18 2.83 26.59
C PRO A 135 21.06 2.72 25.54
N THR A 136 21.31 2.04 24.41
CA THR A 136 20.39 1.96 23.28
C THR A 136 19.63 0.62 23.25
N PRO A 137 18.30 0.64 23.08
CA PRO A 137 17.49 -0.56 22.93
C PRO A 137 17.77 -1.27 21.59
N LEU A 138 17.45 -2.56 21.47
CA LEU A 138 17.69 -3.36 20.27
C LEU A 138 17.14 -2.72 19.00
N ALA A 139 15.95 -2.13 19.04
CA ALA A 139 15.31 -1.46 17.91
C ALA A 139 16.14 -0.32 17.30
N LEU A 140 17.01 0.30 18.11
CA LEU A 140 17.85 1.45 17.78
C LEU A 140 19.35 1.13 17.92
N HIS A 141 19.69 -0.14 18.17
CA HIS A 141 21.06 -0.53 18.41
C HIS A 141 21.89 -0.36 17.13
N PRO A 142 23.11 0.22 17.19
CA PRO A 142 23.91 0.51 16.00
C PRO A 142 24.09 -0.69 15.06
N THR A 143 24.20 -1.88 15.65
CA THR A 143 24.45 -3.12 14.92
C THR A 143 23.32 -4.14 14.94
N VAL A 144 22.26 -4.03 15.75
CA VAL A 144 21.20 -5.06 15.79
C VAL A 144 19.97 -4.59 15.00
N ARG A 145 19.33 -5.50 14.27
CA ARG A 145 18.16 -5.24 13.43
C ARG A 145 17.06 -6.26 13.79
N PRO A 146 16.25 -6.00 14.84
CA PRO A 146 15.29 -6.98 15.33
C PRO A 146 14.01 -7.02 14.48
N TYR A 147 13.47 -8.22 14.28
CA TYR A 147 12.14 -8.48 13.74
C TYR A 147 11.59 -9.79 14.28
N ARG A 148 10.29 -10.01 14.17
CA ARG A 148 9.58 -11.19 14.69
C ARG A 148 9.56 -12.31 13.66
N GLY A 149 9.75 -13.54 14.14
CA GLY A 149 9.55 -14.75 13.36
C GLY A 149 8.58 -15.71 14.05
N PHE A 150 8.04 -16.64 13.27
CA PHE A 150 7.23 -17.75 13.76
C PHE A 150 7.72 -19.05 13.12
N GLY A 151 8.03 -20.06 13.92
CA GLY A 151 8.45 -21.38 13.43
C GLY A 151 9.68 -21.35 12.52
N GLY A 152 9.63 -22.07 11.39
CA GLY A 152 10.70 -22.19 10.38
C GLY A 152 10.87 -20.99 9.45
N HIS A 153 10.19 -19.87 9.72
CA HIS A 153 10.19 -18.69 8.86
C HIS A 153 11.14 -17.63 9.40
N HIS A 154 12.19 -17.34 8.64
CA HIS A 154 13.37 -16.70 9.23
C HIS A 154 13.73 -15.36 8.59
N ALA A 155 13.15 -14.98 7.46
CA ALA A 155 13.38 -13.68 6.84
C ALA A 155 12.25 -13.33 5.87
N PRO A 156 11.74 -12.08 5.90
CA PRO A 156 10.89 -11.56 4.84
C PRO A 156 11.58 -11.77 3.48
N PRO A 157 10.85 -12.16 2.42
CA PRO A 157 11.46 -12.24 1.10
C PRO A 157 11.96 -10.85 0.68
N PRO A 158 13.10 -10.79 -0.04
CA PRO A 158 13.50 -9.56 -0.69
C PRO A 158 12.38 -9.13 -1.64
N LEU A 159 12.12 -7.83 -1.71
CA LEU A 159 11.36 -7.28 -2.81
C LEU A 159 12.24 -7.44 -4.08
N ASP A 160 11.62 -7.82 -5.19
CA ASP A 160 12.22 -8.12 -6.50
C ASP A 160 13.39 -7.20 -6.91
N PRO A 161 14.27 -7.66 -7.84
CA PRO A 161 15.61 -7.12 -8.02
C PRO A 161 15.70 -5.60 -8.20
N PRO A 162 16.86 -5.02 -7.83
CA PRO A 162 17.13 -3.61 -8.01
C PRO A 162 16.89 -3.19 -9.46
N GLY A 163 16.07 -2.15 -9.66
CA GLY A 163 15.76 -1.61 -10.97
C GLY A 163 14.27 -1.62 -11.34
N ARG A 164 13.42 -2.40 -10.65
CA ARG A 164 11.96 -2.23 -10.77
C ARG A 164 11.41 -1.28 -9.73
N SER A 165 10.39 -0.54 -10.12
CA SER A 165 9.67 0.36 -9.23
C SER A 165 8.89 -0.44 -8.16
N LEU A 166 9.02 -0.03 -6.89
CA LEU A 166 8.27 -0.54 -5.74
C LEU A 166 6.79 -0.18 -5.89
N ARG A 167 5.92 -1.16 -6.07
CA ARG A 167 4.47 -0.99 -6.25
C ARG A 167 3.79 -0.97 -4.89
N LEU A 168 3.37 0.21 -4.47
CA LEU A 168 2.69 0.46 -3.21
C LEU A 168 1.20 0.73 -3.47
N LEU A 169 0.33 -0.15 -2.97
CA LEU A 169 -1.12 0.03 -2.98
C LEU A 169 -1.57 0.52 -1.61
N VAL A 170 -2.18 1.70 -1.54
CA VAL A 170 -2.62 2.31 -0.29
C VAL A 170 -4.13 2.26 -0.18
N LEU A 171 -4.61 1.61 0.89
CA LEU A 171 -5.99 1.62 1.32
C LEU A 171 -6.10 2.52 2.55
N LEU A 172 -6.77 3.65 2.40
CA LEU A 172 -7.13 4.53 3.51
C LEU A 172 -8.58 4.24 3.87
N ALA A 173 -8.94 4.14 5.14
CA ALA A 173 -10.33 3.96 5.57
C ALA A 173 -10.69 4.93 6.69
N GLY A 174 -11.74 5.72 6.46
CA GLY A 174 -12.30 6.66 7.42
C GLY A 174 -13.83 6.67 7.29
N PRO A 175 -14.53 5.72 7.94
CA PRO A 175 -15.98 5.57 7.81
C PRO A 175 -16.74 6.85 8.13
N ARG A 176 -17.79 7.17 7.35
CA ARG A 176 -18.52 8.45 7.42
C ARG A 176 -19.15 8.73 8.79
N ARG A 177 -19.51 7.67 9.50
CA ARG A 177 -20.04 7.72 10.87
C ARG A 177 -18.91 7.33 11.82
N SER A 178 -18.26 8.33 12.41
CA SER A 178 -17.29 8.09 13.49
C SER A 178 -17.99 7.36 14.64
N PRO A 179 -17.36 6.36 15.27
CA PRO A 179 -17.95 5.66 16.42
C PRO A 179 -17.90 6.58 17.64
N GLY A 180 -18.87 7.51 17.71
CA GLY A 180 -19.07 8.41 18.84
C GLY A 180 -18.03 9.53 18.98
N HIS A 181 -18.31 10.47 19.88
CA HIS A 181 -17.55 11.70 20.12
C HIS A 181 -16.08 11.51 20.61
N ARG A 182 -15.50 10.30 20.57
CA ARG A 182 -14.24 9.95 21.25
C ARG A 182 -13.12 9.41 20.37
N GLU A 183 -13.37 9.05 19.10
CA GLU A 183 -12.31 8.62 18.17
C GLU A 183 -11.96 9.79 17.23
N PRO A 184 -10.73 10.33 17.28
CA PRO A 184 -10.32 11.44 16.42
C PRO A 184 -10.31 11.00 14.96
N LEU A 185 -10.83 11.85 14.07
CA LEU A 185 -10.84 11.58 12.63
C LEU A 185 -9.40 11.46 12.11
N LEU A 186 -9.12 10.40 11.35
CA LEU A 186 -7.85 10.25 10.64
C LEU A 186 -7.75 11.31 9.54
N ASP A 187 -6.62 12.02 9.51
CA ASP A 187 -6.29 12.93 8.42
C ASP A 187 -5.66 12.14 7.26
N LEU A 188 -6.53 11.41 6.53
CA LEU A 188 -6.16 10.58 5.37
C LEU A 188 -5.51 11.40 4.25
N ASP A 189 -5.89 12.66 4.19
CA ASP A 189 -5.45 13.67 3.26
C ASP A 189 -3.97 14.04 3.51
N ALA A 190 -3.65 14.37 4.76
CA ALA A 190 -2.27 14.59 5.17
C ALA A 190 -1.42 13.33 5.04
N GLU A 191 -1.99 12.15 5.25
CA GLU A 191 -1.27 10.88 5.05
C GLU A 191 -0.94 10.63 3.58
N THR A 192 -1.88 10.88 2.68
CA THR A 192 -1.64 10.80 1.23
C THR A 192 -0.54 11.75 0.80
N ALA A 193 -0.57 13.00 1.28
CA ALA A 193 0.44 14.00 0.97
C ALA A 193 1.84 13.61 1.49
N ARG A 194 1.93 13.07 2.72
CA ARG A 194 3.19 12.57 3.30
C ARG A 194 3.79 11.44 2.47
N LEU A 195 2.99 10.43 2.11
CA LEU A 195 3.44 9.30 1.30
C LEU A 195 3.89 9.75 -0.09
N ALA A 196 3.11 10.61 -0.75
CA ALA A 196 3.49 11.14 -2.06
C ALA A 196 4.79 11.96 -2.01
N ALA A 197 4.97 12.81 -1.00
CA ALA A 197 6.20 13.58 -0.80
C ALA A 197 7.41 12.70 -0.44
N ALA A 198 7.20 11.53 0.16
CA ALA A 198 8.26 10.57 0.40
C ALA A 198 8.68 9.87 -0.90
N MET A 199 7.70 9.43 -1.68
CA MET A 199 7.93 8.71 -2.94
C MET A 199 8.51 9.60 -4.02
N SER A 200 8.21 10.91 -4.03
CA SER A 200 8.82 11.87 -4.96
C SER A 200 10.34 12.01 -4.79
N ARG A 201 10.89 11.69 -3.60
CA ARG A 201 12.33 11.72 -3.32
C ARG A 201 13.09 10.50 -3.83
N VAL A 202 12.38 9.48 -4.33
CA VAL A 202 12.95 8.27 -4.94
C VAL A 202 12.38 8.08 -6.36
N PRO A 203 12.56 9.07 -7.26
CA PRO A 203 11.91 9.07 -8.57
C PRO A 203 12.31 7.84 -9.39
N GLY A 204 11.32 7.23 -10.06
CA GLY A 204 11.50 6.01 -10.86
C GLY A 204 11.66 4.72 -10.04
N ARG A 205 11.66 4.80 -8.70
CA ARG A 205 11.84 3.64 -7.81
C ARG A 205 10.59 3.23 -7.02
N ALA A 206 9.51 3.99 -7.06
CA ALA A 206 8.23 3.61 -6.47
C ALA A 206 7.03 4.06 -7.31
N ASP A 207 6.00 3.22 -7.38
CA ASP A 207 4.71 3.45 -8.01
C ASP A 207 3.63 3.38 -6.92
N LEU A 208 2.97 4.51 -6.66
CA LEU A 208 2.01 4.67 -5.60
C LEU A 208 0.59 4.75 -6.17
N ARG A 209 -0.25 3.79 -5.79
CA ARG A 209 -1.68 3.77 -6.14
C ARG A 209 -2.52 3.88 -4.87
N VAL A 210 -3.27 4.97 -4.74
CA VAL A 210 -4.15 5.21 -3.58
C VAL A 210 -5.59 4.89 -3.97
N LEU A 211 -6.27 4.08 -3.16
CA LEU A 211 -7.66 3.71 -3.37
C LEU A 211 -8.60 4.83 -2.89
N SER A 212 -9.65 5.08 -3.67
CA SER A 212 -10.72 6.02 -3.35
C SER A 212 -11.75 5.45 -2.36
N SER A 213 -11.76 4.13 -2.16
CA SER A 213 -12.58 3.39 -1.20
C SER A 213 -11.70 2.63 -0.21
N GLY A 214 -12.11 2.59 1.05
CA GLY A 214 -11.46 1.87 2.13
C GLY A 214 -11.94 0.42 2.28
N SER A 215 -12.55 -0.16 1.24
CA SER A 215 -13.17 -1.49 1.31
C SER A 215 -12.25 -2.62 0.84
N LEU A 216 -12.45 -3.81 1.41
CA LEU A 216 -11.75 -5.02 0.96
C LEU A 216 -12.12 -5.42 -0.48
N THR A 217 -13.35 -5.11 -0.92
CA THR A 217 -13.77 -5.32 -2.31
C THR A 217 -12.97 -4.44 -3.27
N ALA A 218 -12.76 -3.17 -2.94
CA ALA A 218 -11.92 -2.28 -3.74
C ALA A 218 -10.45 -2.75 -3.74
N LEU A 219 -9.94 -3.22 -2.59
CA LEU A 219 -8.60 -3.79 -2.50
C LEU A 219 -8.42 -4.98 -3.44
N ARG A 220 -9.33 -5.97 -3.38
CA ARG A 220 -9.29 -7.16 -4.22
C ARG A 220 -9.36 -6.82 -5.71
N THR A 221 -10.25 -5.90 -6.08
CA THR A 221 -10.40 -5.43 -7.47
C THR A 221 -9.10 -4.80 -7.97
N ALA A 222 -8.51 -3.89 -7.19
CA ALA A 222 -7.27 -3.23 -7.56
C ALA A 222 -6.09 -4.19 -7.68
N LEU A 223 -5.99 -5.19 -6.80
CA LEU A 223 -4.96 -6.23 -6.86
C LEU A 223 -5.13 -7.16 -8.06
N ALA A 224 -6.36 -7.46 -8.47
CA ALA A 224 -6.65 -8.24 -9.67
C ALA A 224 -6.28 -7.48 -10.96
N GLU A 225 -6.53 -6.18 -11.00
CA GLU A 225 -6.14 -5.32 -12.13
C GLU A 225 -4.62 -5.19 -12.25
N ARG A 226 -3.93 -5.01 -11.11
CA ARG A 226 -2.47 -4.86 -11.09
C ARG A 226 -1.91 -5.30 -9.73
N PRO A 227 -0.96 -6.25 -9.71
CA PRO A 227 -0.34 -6.70 -8.47
C PRO A 227 0.45 -5.58 -7.80
N ALA A 228 0.53 -5.66 -6.47
CA ALA A 228 1.31 -4.76 -5.63
C ALA A 228 2.36 -5.56 -4.84
N ASP A 229 3.40 -4.87 -4.39
CA ASP A 229 4.41 -5.48 -3.51
C ASP A 229 4.04 -5.30 -2.06
N ILE A 230 3.44 -4.15 -1.77
CA ILE A 230 3.03 -3.73 -0.45
C ILE A 230 1.61 -3.20 -0.54
N VAL A 231 0.74 -3.72 0.33
CA VAL A 231 -0.55 -3.14 0.66
C VAL A 231 -0.42 -2.40 1.98
N HIS A 232 -0.57 -1.08 1.94
CA HIS A 232 -0.53 -0.23 3.12
C HIS A 232 -1.94 0.19 3.52
N ILE A 233 -2.36 -0.20 4.72
CA ILE A 233 -3.69 0.05 5.26
C ILE A 233 -3.60 1.07 6.38
N VAL A 234 -4.29 2.20 6.22
CA VAL A 234 -4.42 3.25 7.23
C VAL A 234 -5.87 3.31 7.68
N CYS A 235 -6.12 2.92 8.92
CA CYS A 235 -7.47 2.89 9.48
C CYS A 235 -7.41 2.89 11.01
N HIS A 236 -8.55 3.16 11.65
CA HIS A 236 -8.70 2.79 13.07
C HIS A 236 -8.70 1.27 13.21
N ALA A 237 -8.21 0.79 14.34
CA ALA A 237 -8.13 -0.63 14.62
C ALA A 237 -8.29 -0.89 16.11
N ARG A 238 -8.70 -2.11 16.43
CA ARG A 238 -8.76 -2.67 17.78
C ARG A 238 -8.08 -4.04 17.74
N PRO A 239 -7.71 -4.63 18.90
CA PRO A 239 -7.11 -5.96 18.91
C PRO A 239 -7.99 -6.96 18.12
N GLY A 240 -7.44 -7.54 17.06
CA GLY A 240 -8.12 -8.53 16.22
C GLY A 240 -8.97 -7.98 15.06
N GLU A 241 -9.19 -6.66 14.95
CA GLU A 241 -10.06 -6.08 13.91
C GLU A 241 -9.57 -4.73 13.37
N LEU A 242 -9.70 -4.55 12.05
CA LEU A 242 -9.55 -3.28 11.35
C LEU A 242 -10.93 -2.65 11.15
N LEU A 243 -11.06 -1.33 11.33
CA LEU A 243 -12.30 -0.61 11.05
C LEU A 243 -12.23 -0.02 9.65
N LEU A 244 -12.70 -0.80 8.66
CA LEU A 244 -12.68 -0.44 7.24
C LEU A 244 -14.02 0.16 6.79
N GLU A 245 -14.14 0.40 5.49
CA GLU A 245 -15.35 0.91 4.84
C GLU A 245 -16.04 -0.19 4.03
N ASP A 246 -17.37 -0.18 3.99
CA ASP A 246 -18.12 -0.90 2.95
C ASP A 246 -18.19 -0.10 1.64
N GLY A 247 -18.92 -0.62 0.64
CA GLY A 247 -19.15 0.08 -0.63
C GLY A 247 -19.88 1.43 -0.48
N ALA A 248 -20.66 1.59 0.58
CA ALA A 248 -21.39 2.80 0.94
C ALA A 248 -20.58 3.75 1.85
N GLY A 249 -19.42 3.34 2.37
CA GLY A 249 -18.55 4.11 3.27
C GLY A 249 -18.95 4.12 4.70
N ASP A 250 -19.85 3.22 5.06
CA ASP A 250 -20.16 2.93 6.43
C ASP A 250 -19.13 1.95 6.98
N ARG A 251 -19.13 1.81 8.30
CA ARG A 251 -18.10 1.05 9.02
C ARG A 251 -18.29 -0.45 8.78
N GLU A 252 -17.24 -1.10 8.29
CA GLU A 252 -17.16 -2.55 8.11
C GLU A 252 -15.94 -3.10 8.87
N PRO A 253 -16.14 -3.77 10.02
CA PRO A 253 -15.05 -4.45 10.73
C PRO A 253 -14.47 -5.58 9.88
N ALA A 254 -13.14 -5.66 9.79
CA ALA A 254 -12.42 -6.68 9.04
C ALA A 254 -11.43 -7.43 9.94
N THR A 255 -11.50 -8.76 9.91
CA THR A 255 -10.59 -9.66 10.62
C THR A 255 -9.33 -9.96 9.77
N ALA A 256 -8.35 -10.63 10.38
CA ALA A 256 -7.18 -11.14 9.65
C ALA A 256 -7.59 -12.07 8.49
N ASP A 257 -8.58 -12.95 8.72
CA ASP A 257 -9.08 -13.87 7.70
C ASP A 257 -9.69 -13.11 6.52
N ALA A 258 -10.53 -12.11 6.79
CA ALA A 258 -11.15 -11.30 5.74
C ALA A 258 -10.09 -10.59 4.89
N LEU A 259 -9.06 -10.02 5.52
CA LEU A 259 -7.96 -9.38 4.80
C LEU A 259 -7.09 -10.40 4.04
N TRP A 260 -6.81 -11.56 4.61
CA TRP A 260 -6.12 -12.66 3.93
C TRP A 260 -6.87 -13.07 2.65
N GLN A 261 -8.19 -13.27 2.71
CA GLN A 261 -9.00 -13.59 1.54
C GLN A 261 -8.92 -12.49 0.46
N ALA A 262 -8.79 -11.22 0.85
CA ALA A 262 -8.68 -10.11 -0.08
C ALA A 262 -7.32 -10.08 -0.81
N VAL A 263 -6.22 -10.46 -0.14
CA VAL A 263 -4.86 -10.35 -0.70
C VAL A 263 -4.33 -11.63 -1.35
N ARG A 264 -4.82 -12.81 -0.92
CA ARG A 264 -4.31 -14.11 -1.39
C ARG A 264 -4.59 -14.42 -2.86
N GLY A 265 -5.61 -13.78 -3.44
CA GLY A 265 -6.01 -13.98 -4.84
C GLY A 265 -5.21 -13.15 -5.85
N ALA A 266 -4.27 -12.31 -5.38
CA ALA A 266 -3.43 -11.50 -6.25
C ALA A 266 -2.39 -12.35 -7.00
N ALA A 267 -1.86 -11.82 -8.11
CA ALA A 267 -0.70 -12.38 -8.81
C ALA A 267 0.57 -12.18 -7.96
N GLY A 268 0.70 -12.99 -6.90
CA GLY A 268 1.68 -12.85 -5.81
C GLY A 268 1.06 -12.18 -4.58
N VAL A 269 1.20 -12.82 -3.41
CA VAL A 269 0.73 -12.26 -2.14
C VAL A 269 1.59 -11.04 -1.76
N PRO A 270 1.01 -9.84 -1.64
CA PRO A 270 1.76 -8.65 -1.23
C PRO A 270 2.15 -8.73 0.24
N ALA A 271 3.21 -8.03 0.63
CA ALA A 271 3.44 -7.67 2.02
C ALA A 271 2.33 -6.72 2.49
N VAL A 272 2.07 -6.70 3.80
CA VAL A 272 1.01 -5.88 4.40
C VAL A 272 1.57 -4.95 5.45
N VAL A 273 1.22 -3.67 5.40
CA VAL A 273 1.55 -2.68 6.42
C VAL A 273 0.25 -2.19 7.06
N LEU A 274 0.05 -2.47 8.33
CA LEU A 274 -1.11 -2.08 9.13
C LEU A 274 -0.77 -0.84 9.96
N ALA A 275 -1.07 0.35 9.43
CA ALA A 275 -1.00 1.61 10.15
C ALA A 275 -2.30 1.89 10.91
N GLY A 276 -2.67 0.93 11.78
CA GLY A 276 -3.76 1.05 12.73
C GLY A 276 -3.27 0.73 14.13
N CYS A 277 -3.85 1.39 15.14
CA CYS A 277 -3.48 1.21 16.54
C CYS A 277 -3.64 -0.25 16.99
N SER A 278 -2.67 -0.78 17.74
CA SER A 278 -2.76 -2.09 18.40
C SER A 278 -3.00 -3.29 17.47
N THR A 279 -2.63 -3.18 16.19
CA THR A 279 -2.76 -4.25 15.17
C THR A 279 -1.80 -5.42 15.39
N ALA A 280 -0.75 -5.23 16.19
CA ALA A 280 0.17 -6.28 16.63
C ALA A 280 -0.16 -6.83 18.04
N SER A 281 -1.17 -6.29 18.72
CA SER A 281 -1.55 -6.74 20.07
C SER A 281 -2.37 -8.04 20.01
N PRO A 282 -2.15 -9.00 20.92
CA PRO A 282 -3.00 -10.18 21.02
C PRO A 282 -4.41 -9.81 21.48
N VAL A 283 -5.37 -10.68 21.17
CA VAL A 283 -6.78 -10.51 21.57
C VAL A 283 -7.00 -11.22 22.90
N ASN A 284 -7.51 -10.50 23.92
CA ASN A 284 -7.85 -11.09 25.21
C ASN A 284 -9.24 -11.75 25.16
N ARG A 285 -9.31 -13.07 25.36
CA ARG A 285 -10.57 -13.79 25.62
C ARG A 285 -10.97 -13.61 27.09
N ALA A 286 -11.56 -12.47 27.43
CA ALA A 286 -12.05 -12.22 28.78
C ALA A 286 -13.34 -12.99 29.15
N ALA A 287 -13.79 -13.99 28.37
CA ALA A 287 -15.13 -14.56 28.49
C ALA A 287 -15.23 -16.09 28.33
N VAL A 288 -14.18 -16.85 28.61
CA VAL A 288 -14.30 -18.31 28.77
C VAL A 288 -13.72 -18.69 30.14
N PRO A 289 -14.55 -18.90 31.17
CA PRO A 289 -14.09 -19.54 32.38
C PRO A 289 -13.67 -20.96 31.99
N ASP A 290 -12.50 -21.39 32.46
CA ASP A 290 -11.96 -22.77 32.38
C ASP A 290 -10.92 -23.12 31.30
N ALA A 291 -10.32 -22.13 30.62
CA ALA A 291 -9.10 -22.38 29.85
C ALA A 291 -7.87 -21.90 30.66
N GLY A 292 -6.96 -22.82 31.00
CA GLY A 292 -5.74 -22.52 31.79
C GLY A 292 -4.96 -21.30 31.30
N ASP A 293 -4.10 -20.73 32.15
CA ASP A 293 -3.47 -19.40 32.01
C ASP A 293 -2.78 -19.11 30.65
N HIS A 294 -2.43 -20.16 29.89
CA HIS A 294 -1.84 -20.11 28.55
C HIS A 294 -2.84 -19.90 27.39
N SER A 295 -4.15 -20.09 27.59
CA SER A 295 -5.20 -20.05 26.56
C SER A 295 -6.01 -18.74 26.50
N ARG A 296 -5.66 -17.74 27.33
CA ARG A 296 -6.46 -16.50 27.45
C ARG A 296 -6.21 -15.48 26.33
N PHE A 297 -5.16 -15.67 25.52
CA PHE A 297 -4.77 -14.75 24.45
C PHE A 297 -4.84 -15.45 23.09
N LEU A 298 -5.53 -14.84 22.13
CA LEU A 298 -5.48 -15.24 20.73
C LEU A 298 -4.45 -14.37 19.97
N PRO A 299 -3.87 -14.90 18.88
CA PRO A 299 -3.02 -14.13 17.97
C PRO A 299 -3.66 -12.80 17.55
N GLY A 300 -2.84 -11.76 17.46
CA GLY A 300 -3.25 -10.48 16.87
C GLY A 300 -3.31 -10.53 15.34
N LEU A 301 -3.86 -9.50 14.71
CA LEU A 301 -3.99 -9.41 13.24
C LEU A 301 -2.67 -9.71 12.52
N ALA A 302 -1.58 -9.13 12.99
CA ALA A 302 -0.27 -9.28 12.37
C ALA A 302 0.24 -10.74 12.37
N GLN A 303 0.09 -11.43 13.50
CA GLN A 303 0.48 -12.82 13.62
C GLN A 303 -0.40 -13.70 12.73
N SER A 304 -1.72 -13.56 12.80
CA SER A 304 -2.65 -14.35 12.00
C SER A 304 -2.41 -14.20 10.49
N LEU A 305 -2.14 -12.98 10.01
CA LEU A 305 -1.80 -12.76 8.60
C LEU A 305 -0.47 -13.40 8.21
N THR A 306 0.53 -13.33 9.09
CA THR A 306 1.86 -13.91 8.86
C THR A 306 1.76 -15.44 8.78
N GLU A 307 1.05 -16.06 9.72
CA GLU A 307 0.79 -17.51 9.75
C GLU A 307 -0.07 -17.97 8.57
N ALA A 308 -1.02 -17.14 8.10
CA ALA A 308 -1.85 -17.43 6.93
C ALA A 308 -1.08 -17.41 5.60
N GLY A 309 0.10 -16.79 5.56
CA GLY A 309 0.98 -16.80 4.38
C GLY A 309 1.36 -15.43 3.82
N VAL A 310 1.04 -14.33 4.51
CA VAL A 310 1.53 -13.01 4.12
C VAL A 310 3.05 -12.94 4.33
N PRO A 311 3.85 -12.60 3.30
CA PRO A 311 5.32 -12.74 3.35
C PRO A 311 6.01 -11.81 4.34
N ALA A 312 5.41 -10.65 4.61
CA ALA A 312 5.88 -9.70 5.60
C ALA A 312 4.70 -8.87 6.11
N VAL A 313 4.63 -8.67 7.43
CA VAL A 313 3.63 -7.79 8.04
C VAL A 313 4.31 -6.74 8.91
N VAL A 314 4.03 -5.46 8.68
CA VAL A 314 4.39 -4.38 9.60
C VAL A 314 3.15 -3.94 10.35
N ALA A 315 3.17 -3.91 11.68
CA ALA A 315 2.00 -3.61 12.50
C ALA A 315 2.37 -2.87 13.80
N MET A 316 1.39 -2.30 14.49
CA MET A 316 1.61 -1.46 15.68
C MET A 316 1.27 -2.20 16.97
N SER A 317 2.22 -2.29 17.90
CA SER A 317 2.04 -2.96 19.21
C SER A 317 1.32 -2.11 20.26
N ALA A 318 1.17 -0.82 20.00
CA ALA A 318 0.50 0.16 20.84
C ALA A 318 -0.13 1.26 19.97
N PRO A 319 -0.96 2.16 20.55
CA PRO A 319 -1.37 3.37 19.86
C PRO A 319 -0.16 4.21 19.43
N VAL A 320 -0.21 4.79 18.25
CA VAL A 320 0.87 5.58 17.63
C VAL A 320 0.29 6.88 17.08
N ARG A 321 1.05 7.96 17.12
CA ARG A 321 0.64 9.23 16.49
C ARG A 321 0.74 9.11 14.97
N ASP A 322 -0.29 9.60 14.28
CA ASP A 322 -0.36 9.58 12.81
C ASP A 322 0.86 10.25 12.15
N THR A 323 1.35 11.36 12.73
CA THR A 323 2.54 12.06 12.25
C THR A 323 3.80 11.20 12.30
N TYR A 324 3.99 10.44 13.39
CA TYR A 324 5.10 9.52 13.55
C TYR A 324 4.96 8.32 12.60
N ALA A 325 3.78 7.70 12.56
CA ALA A 325 3.51 6.53 11.72
C ALA A 325 3.73 6.84 10.24
N GLY A 326 3.15 7.94 9.73
CA GLY A 326 3.31 8.34 8.34
C GLY A 326 4.76 8.67 7.98
N ALA A 327 5.48 9.40 8.83
CA ALA A 327 6.88 9.75 8.59
C ALA A 327 7.82 8.52 8.62
N LEU A 328 7.56 7.58 9.52
CA LEU A 328 8.29 6.31 9.59
C LEU A 328 8.06 5.47 8.32
N MET A 329 6.79 5.27 7.92
CA MET A 329 6.45 4.44 6.75
C MET A 329 7.01 5.04 5.47
N ALA A 330 6.87 6.35 5.28
CA ALA A 330 7.50 7.12 4.21
C ALA A 330 9.00 6.79 4.05
N ARG A 331 9.75 6.84 5.15
CA ARG A 331 11.20 6.58 5.15
C ARG A 331 11.52 5.11 4.92
N MET A 332 10.74 4.19 5.51
CA MET A 332 10.88 2.76 5.29
C MET A 332 10.68 2.42 3.81
N TYR A 333 9.63 2.94 3.17
CA TYR A 333 9.39 2.72 1.74
C TYR A 333 10.50 3.28 0.86
N ALA A 334 11.06 4.44 1.20
CA ALA A 334 12.22 4.97 0.47
C ALA A 334 13.45 4.05 0.58
N GLY A 335 13.67 3.45 1.75
CA GLY A 335 14.73 2.44 1.96
C GLY A 335 14.49 1.17 1.13
N LEU A 336 13.26 0.64 1.15
CA LEU A 336 12.85 -0.53 0.37
C LEU A 336 12.97 -0.29 -1.13
N ALA A 337 12.51 0.87 -1.63
CA ALA A 337 12.67 1.29 -3.01
C ALA A 337 14.16 1.48 -3.40
N GLY A 338 15.01 1.75 -2.41
CA GLY A 338 16.47 1.76 -2.55
C GLY A 338 17.14 0.39 -2.54
N GLY A 339 16.38 -0.71 -2.42
CA GLY A 339 16.89 -2.08 -2.38
C GLY A 339 17.34 -2.56 -0.99
N ARG A 340 17.07 -1.80 0.08
CA ARG A 340 17.38 -2.25 1.44
C ARG A 340 16.44 -3.38 1.86
N PRO A 341 16.91 -4.35 2.66
CA PRO A 341 16.03 -5.36 3.23
C PRO A 341 15.08 -4.76 4.28
N TRP A 342 13.96 -5.43 4.52
CA TRP A 342 12.89 -4.98 5.42
C TRP A 342 13.36 -4.56 6.82
N TRP A 343 14.18 -5.38 7.46
CA TRP A 343 14.66 -5.11 8.83
C TRP A 343 15.59 -3.90 8.89
N GLU A 344 16.36 -3.65 7.83
CA GLU A 344 17.25 -2.49 7.74
C GLU A 344 16.46 -1.22 7.42
N ALA A 345 15.54 -1.28 6.45
CA ALA A 345 14.68 -0.16 6.09
C ALA A 345 13.83 0.33 7.29
N LEU A 346 13.27 -0.60 8.07
CA LEU A 346 12.52 -0.25 9.29
C LEU A 346 13.44 0.28 10.39
N HIS A 347 14.61 -0.31 10.59
CA HIS A 347 15.57 0.18 11.58
C HIS A 347 16.04 1.60 11.28
N ASP A 348 16.47 1.88 10.05
CA ASP A 348 16.93 3.20 9.62
C ASP A 348 15.82 4.26 9.74
N ALA A 349 14.56 3.85 9.51
CA ALA A 349 13.41 4.70 9.75
C ALA A 349 13.26 5.02 11.25
N ARG A 350 13.35 4.03 12.14
CA ARG A 350 13.27 4.22 13.60
C ARG A 350 14.40 5.12 14.12
N VAL A 351 15.64 4.90 13.66
CA VAL A 351 16.81 5.68 14.08
C VAL A 351 16.64 7.15 13.71
N GLU A 352 16.21 7.42 12.47
CA GLU A 352 15.99 8.81 12.05
C GLU A 352 14.83 9.47 12.79
N GLN A 353 13.71 8.78 12.97
CA GLN A 353 12.58 9.35 13.72
C GLN A 353 12.94 9.63 15.19
N GLU A 354 13.73 8.75 15.82
CA GLU A 354 14.23 9.00 17.17
C GLU A 354 15.21 10.18 17.22
N ARG A 355 16.07 10.35 16.20
CA ARG A 355 16.96 11.51 16.08
C ARG A 355 16.15 12.80 15.97
N LEU A 356 15.14 12.82 15.10
CA LEU A 356 14.25 13.97 14.90
C LEU A 356 13.44 14.30 16.17
N ARG A 357 12.90 13.28 16.85
CA ARG A 357 12.19 13.44 18.12
C ARG A 357 13.09 14.13 19.16
N ARG A 358 14.33 13.67 19.31
CA ARG A 358 15.31 14.27 20.25
C ARG A 358 15.65 15.71 19.88
N ALA A 359 15.86 15.98 18.59
CA ALA A 359 16.16 17.33 18.12
C ALA A 359 14.99 18.31 18.34
N ALA A 360 13.76 17.81 18.27
CA ALA A 360 12.55 18.58 18.53
C ALA A 360 12.13 18.63 20.01
N ASP A 361 12.91 18.02 20.91
CA ASP A 361 12.57 17.82 22.33
C ASP A 361 11.16 17.23 22.56
N ASP A 362 10.75 16.32 21.67
CA ASP A 362 9.43 15.71 21.74
C ASP A 362 9.42 14.61 22.82
N TRP A 363 8.44 14.68 23.71
CA TRP A 363 8.38 13.91 24.96
C TRP A 363 8.09 12.41 24.80
N LEU A 364 7.56 11.98 23.64
CA LEU A 364 7.08 10.61 23.43
C LEU A 364 7.98 9.83 22.45
N PRO A 365 8.81 8.88 22.93
CA PRO A 365 9.45 7.91 22.05
C PRO A 365 8.41 6.98 21.46
N GLU A 366 8.49 6.60 20.17
CA GLU A 366 7.51 5.67 19.55
C GLU A 366 8.20 4.53 18.75
N TRP A 367 9.53 4.43 18.85
CA TRP A 367 10.37 3.56 18.03
C TRP A 367 10.12 2.05 18.19
N TYR A 368 9.62 1.57 19.34
CA TYR A 368 9.30 0.15 19.52
C TYR A 368 7.86 -0.22 19.09
N VAL A 369 7.02 0.77 18.77
CA VAL A 369 5.62 0.52 18.45
C VAL A 369 5.44 -0.25 17.14
N PRO A 370 6.05 0.18 16.02
CA PRO A 370 5.98 -0.54 14.76
C PRO A 370 6.82 -1.81 14.87
N LEU A 371 6.26 -2.98 14.58
CA LEU A 371 6.91 -4.28 14.57
C LEU A 371 6.90 -4.85 13.16
N LEU A 372 7.96 -5.57 12.79
CA LEU A 372 8.05 -6.33 11.54
C LEU A 372 7.93 -7.81 11.86
N TYR A 373 7.02 -8.50 11.18
CA TYR A 373 6.82 -9.94 11.23
C TYR A 373 7.24 -10.57 9.91
N ALA A 374 8.07 -11.60 9.98
CA ALA A 374 8.55 -12.36 8.84
C ALA A 374 7.64 -13.56 8.59
N GLY A 375 7.02 -13.58 7.41
CA GLY A 375 6.19 -14.69 6.95
C GLY A 375 6.94 -15.71 6.10
N PRO A 376 6.25 -16.75 5.64
CA PRO A 376 6.82 -17.73 4.73
C PRO A 376 7.23 -17.09 3.41
N ARG A 377 8.31 -17.62 2.80
CA ARG A 377 8.62 -17.30 1.41
C ARG A 377 7.60 -18.00 0.51
N HIS A 378 6.67 -17.25 -0.06
CA HIS A 378 5.79 -17.77 -1.09
C HIS A 378 6.61 -18.00 -2.37
N ARG A 379 6.88 -19.26 -2.73
CA ARG A 379 7.32 -19.57 -4.09
C ARG A 379 6.10 -19.38 -4.99
N PRO A 380 6.15 -18.54 -6.04
CA PRO A 380 5.07 -18.54 -7.03
C PRO A 380 4.90 -19.99 -7.49
N GLY A 381 3.68 -20.52 -7.33
CA GLY A 381 3.36 -21.84 -7.84
C GLY A 381 3.69 -21.87 -9.33
N LYS A 382 4.20 -23.00 -9.82
CA LYS A 382 4.28 -23.24 -11.26
C LYS A 382 2.88 -22.91 -11.82
N PRO A 383 2.75 -22.00 -12.81
CA PRO A 383 1.44 -21.71 -13.37
C PRO A 383 0.82 -23.05 -13.76
N ASP A 384 -0.39 -23.31 -13.26
CA ASP A 384 -1.13 -24.50 -13.62
C ASP A 384 -1.24 -24.53 -15.15
N PRO A 385 -0.65 -25.51 -15.85
CA PRO A 385 -0.72 -25.58 -17.30
C PRO A 385 -2.16 -25.77 -17.80
N THR A 386 -3.11 -26.06 -16.90
CA THR A 386 -4.54 -26.15 -17.20
C THR A 386 -5.32 -24.87 -16.93
N ALA A 387 -4.70 -23.85 -16.30
CA ALA A 387 -5.31 -22.54 -16.19
C ALA A 387 -5.30 -21.87 -17.57
N ALA A 388 -6.49 -21.83 -18.19
CA ALA A 388 -6.69 -21.19 -19.48
C ALA A 388 -6.14 -19.75 -19.43
N PRO A 389 -5.31 -19.34 -20.41
CA PRO A 389 -4.84 -17.97 -20.47
C PRO A 389 -6.03 -17.00 -20.53
N PRO A 390 -5.92 -15.80 -19.95
CA PRO A 390 -6.95 -14.78 -20.13
C PRO A 390 -7.12 -14.53 -21.63
N VAL A 391 -8.36 -14.64 -22.10
CA VAL A 391 -8.76 -14.40 -23.49
C VAL A 391 -8.29 -12.99 -23.86
N ARG A 392 -7.29 -12.90 -24.73
CA ARG A 392 -7.02 -11.67 -25.47
C ARG A 392 -8.07 -11.57 -26.56
N ASP A 393 -8.87 -10.52 -26.54
CA ASP A 393 -9.73 -10.18 -27.69
C ASP A 393 -8.86 -10.08 -28.96
N PRO A 394 -9.19 -10.81 -30.04
CA PRO A 394 -8.48 -10.71 -31.30
C PRO A 394 -9.06 -9.53 -32.09
N ALA A 395 -8.65 -8.31 -31.74
CA ALA A 395 -8.86 -7.13 -32.58
C ALA A 395 -7.50 -6.47 -32.84
N GLY A 396 -6.78 -7.07 -33.78
CA GLY A 396 -5.47 -6.64 -34.24
C GLY A 396 -5.05 -7.50 -35.41
N SER A 397 -5.84 -7.47 -36.49
CA SER A 397 -5.48 -8.07 -37.77
C SER A 397 -4.19 -7.41 -38.27
N ALA A 398 -3.09 -8.15 -38.21
CA ALA A 398 -1.86 -7.79 -38.90
C ALA A 398 -2.06 -8.01 -40.40
N ALA A 399 -1.95 -6.93 -41.17
CA ALA A 399 -1.86 -7.00 -42.63
C ALA A 399 -0.55 -7.73 -43.04
N PRO A 400 -0.53 -8.44 -44.17
CA PRO A 400 0.62 -9.25 -44.60
C PRO A 400 1.80 -8.38 -45.06
N PRO A 401 3.04 -8.90 -45.03
CA PRO A 401 4.22 -8.14 -45.40
C PRO A 401 4.31 -7.96 -46.91
N VAL A 402 4.45 -6.71 -47.35
CA VAL A 402 4.83 -6.37 -48.73
C VAL A 402 6.32 -6.66 -48.88
N SER A 403 6.66 -7.41 -49.92
CA SER A 403 8.03 -7.75 -50.30
C SER A 403 8.64 -6.61 -51.08
N ASP A 404 9.80 -6.09 -50.67
CA ASP A 404 10.65 -5.28 -51.53
C ASP A 404 11.88 -6.09 -51.98
N PRO A 405 12.29 -6.00 -53.26
CA PRO A 405 13.31 -6.86 -53.84
C PRO A 405 14.73 -6.36 -53.55
N ALA A 406 15.64 -7.31 -53.74
CA ALA A 406 17.08 -7.25 -53.53
C ALA A 406 17.80 -6.06 -54.20
N GLY A 407 18.86 -5.61 -53.53
CA GLY A 407 19.87 -4.71 -54.07
C GLY A 407 21.18 -4.82 -53.28
N SER A 408 21.97 -5.82 -53.65
CA SER A 408 23.38 -6.02 -53.27
C SER A 408 24.23 -4.75 -53.50
N THR A 409 25.09 -4.38 -52.55
CA THR A 409 26.56 -4.23 -52.77
C THR A 409 27.31 -3.84 -51.50
N THR A 410 28.46 -4.49 -51.33
CA THR A 410 29.49 -4.41 -50.28
C THR A 410 30.29 -3.08 -50.36
N PRO A 411 30.97 -2.62 -49.28
CA PRO A 411 31.52 -1.26 -49.16
C PRO A 411 32.99 -1.15 -49.60
N PRO A 412 33.56 0.07 -49.57
CA PRO A 412 34.84 0.20 -48.88
C PRO A 412 34.98 1.43 -47.95
N ARG A 413 36.05 1.31 -47.17
CA ARG A 413 36.52 2.04 -45.98
C ARG A 413 37.19 3.41 -46.26
N ASN A 414 37.39 4.16 -45.15
CA ASN A 414 38.57 5.00 -44.78
C ASN A 414 38.77 6.32 -45.56
N THR A 415 39.08 7.53 -45.05
CA THR A 415 39.68 8.14 -43.82
C THR A 415 39.47 9.69 -43.93
N PRO A 416 39.58 10.53 -42.85
CA PRO A 416 39.32 11.99 -42.84
C PRO A 416 40.64 12.81 -42.99
N PRO A 417 40.82 14.10 -42.58
CA PRO A 417 39.93 15.23 -42.20
C PRO A 417 40.25 16.55 -42.98
N GLY A 418 39.54 17.66 -42.72
CA GLY A 418 39.97 18.98 -43.22
C GLY A 418 39.09 20.15 -42.77
N ASP A 419 39.71 21.05 -42.01
CA ASP A 419 39.20 22.32 -41.45
C ASP A 419 38.61 23.30 -42.49
N THR A 420 37.63 24.11 -42.07
CA THR A 420 37.68 25.60 -42.05
C THR A 420 36.27 26.19 -41.78
N SER A 421 36.19 27.16 -40.86
CA SER A 421 35.09 28.14 -40.70
C SER A 421 35.43 29.43 -41.49
N PRO A 422 34.61 30.51 -41.56
CA PRO A 422 33.24 30.78 -41.07
C PRO A 422 32.31 31.43 -42.16
N GLU A 423 31.16 31.95 -41.73
CA GLU A 423 30.24 32.89 -42.43
C GLU A 423 29.33 32.31 -43.53
N ASP A 424 28.04 32.14 -43.21
CA ASP A 424 27.03 33.14 -43.62
C ASP A 424 25.65 32.77 -43.07
N THR A 425 24.97 33.76 -42.51
CA THR A 425 23.56 33.63 -42.09
C THR A 425 22.69 34.11 -43.24
N PRO A 426 21.62 33.39 -43.59
CA PRO A 426 20.34 34.07 -43.53
C PRO A 426 19.20 33.24 -42.94
N ARG A 427 18.30 33.98 -42.31
CA ARG A 427 17.05 33.57 -41.67
C ARG A 427 16.20 32.69 -42.60
N GLY A 428 15.75 31.55 -42.08
CA GLY A 428 14.74 30.70 -42.72
C GLY A 428 13.85 30.04 -41.66
N ASN A 429 12.57 30.42 -41.64
CA ASN A 429 11.50 29.81 -40.86
C ASN A 429 11.43 28.29 -41.10
N THR A 430 11.55 27.46 -40.05
CA THR A 430 11.04 26.10 -40.07
C THR A 430 10.52 25.68 -38.70
N SER A 431 9.23 25.36 -38.66
CA SER A 431 8.52 24.64 -37.61
C SER A 431 9.30 23.40 -37.12
N PRO A 432 9.27 23.07 -35.82
CA PRO A 432 9.94 21.86 -35.34
C PRO A 432 9.22 20.62 -35.88
N ARG A 433 9.98 19.80 -36.61
CA ARG A 433 9.58 18.46 -37.05
C ARG A 433 9.30 17.60 -35.81
N HIS A 434 8.13 16.97 -35.82
CA HIS A 434 7.74 15.93 -34.88
C HIS A 434 8.71 14.75 -34.91
N THR A 435 9.49 14.59 -33.84
CA THR A 435 10.03 13.30 -33.43
C THR A 435 8.89 12.46 -32.84
N PRO A 436 8.73 11.17 -33.19
CA PRO A 436 7.70 10.34 -32.61
C PRO A 436 8.02 10.11 -31.12
N PRO A 437 7.14 10.46 -30.18
CA PRO A 437 7.34 10.11 -28.78
C PRO A 437 7.10 8.62 -28.59
N GLY A 438 8.09 7.94 -28.01
CA GLY A 438 7.89 6.64 -27.40
C GLY A 438 6.69 6.68 -26.45
N THR A 439 5.92 5.61 -26.48
CA THR A 439 4.65 5.39 -25.78
C THR A 439 4.77 5.55 -24.26
N ALA A 440 4.68 6.78 -23.78
CA ALA A 440 4.24 7.07 -22.42
C ALA A 440 2.71 6.90 -22.35
N PRO A 441 2.15 6.33 -21.27
CA PRO A 441 0.70 6.24 -21.11
C PRO A 441 0.08 7.64 -21.12
N PRO A 442 -1.13 7.83 -21.70
CA PRO A 442 -1.76 9.13 -21.80
C PRO A 442 -2.01 9.69 -20.39
N GLN A 443 -1.39 10.83 -20.07
CA GLN A 443 -1.69 11.54 -18.83
C GLN A 443 -3.12 12.09 -18.93
N ALA A 444 -3.99 11.73 -17.98
CA ALA A 444 -5.33 12.28 -17.92
C ALA A 444 -5.26 13.81 -17.74
N PRO A 445 -6.02 14.60 -18.51
CA PRO A 445 -5.96 16.05 -18.45
C PRO A 445 -6.39 16.59 -17.07
N PHE A 446 -5.78 17.70 -16.65
CA PHE A 446 -5.99 18.36 -15.36
C PHE A 446 -5.62 17.54 -14.11
N THR A 447 -4.92 16.43 -14.31
CA THR A 447 -4.39 15.63 -13.20
C THR A 447 -3.38 16.46 -12.40
N LEU A 448 -3.65 16.62 -11.11
CA LEU A 448 -2.68 17.19 -10.19
C LEU A 448 -1.58 16.15 -9.87
N PRO A 449 -0.39 16.59 -9.45
CA PRO A 449 0.59 15.69 -8.86
C PRO A 449 -0.04 14.82 -7.77
N LEU A 450 0.43 13.57 -7.66
CA LEU A 450 -0.05 12.65 -6.64
C LEU A 450 0.10 13.28 -5.25
N GLY A 451 -0.97 13.20 -4.44
CA GLY A 451 -1.02 13.85 -3.11
C GLY A 451 -1.25 15.36 -3.11
N ALA A 452 -1.38 16.01 -4.28
CA ALA A 452 -1.82 17.41 -4.37
C ALA A 452 -3.35 17.55 -4.50
N PHE A 453 -4.03 16.52 -5.00
CA PHE A 453 -5.49 16.44 -4.86
C PHE A 453 -5.84 15.88 -3.49
N VAL A 454 -6.24 16.79 -2.60
CA VAL A 454 -6.50 16.52 -1.19
C VAL A 454 -7.91 16.96 -0.86
N GLY A 455 -8.60 16.19 -0.02
CA GLY A 455 -10.00 16.39 0.27
C GLY A 455 -10.91 15.82 -0.82
N ARG A 456 -12.21 15.84 -0.57
CA ARG A 456 -13.26 15.40 -1.53
C ARG A 456 -13.31 13.91 -1.85
N ARG A 457 -12.61 13.04 -1.13
CA ARG A 457 -12.72 11.57 -1.27
C ARG A 457 -14.17 11.06 -1.28
N ALA A 458 -15.02 11.58 -0.38
CA ALA A 458 -16.45 11.24 -0.34
C ALA A 458 -17.21 11.62 -1.62
N HIS A 459 -16.85 12.75 -2.25
CA HIS A 459 -17.42 13.19 -3.52
C HIS A 459 -16.86 12.38 -4.68
N LEU A 460 -15.56 12.04 -4.66
CA LEU A 460 -14.91 11.25 -5.70
C LEU A 460 -15.57 9.88 -5.77
N ARG A 461 -15.78 9.25 -4.63
CA ARG A 461 -16.44 7.95 -4.58
C ARG A 461 -17.89 8.00 -5.02
N LEU A 462 -18.64 9.03 -4.62
CA LEU A 462 -20.01 9.23 -5.12
C LEU A 462 -20.01 9.33 -6.64
N ALA A 463 -19.14 10.18 -7.19
CA ALA A 463 -18.99 10.35 -8.63
C ALA A 463 -18.58 9.06 -9.34
N LEU A 464 -17.60 8.33 -8.83
CA LEU A 464 -17.16 7.04 -9.39
C LEU A 464 -18.28 6.00 -9.39
N ASN A 465 -19.06 5.91 -8.30
CA ASN A 465 -20.18 4.99 -8.21
C ASN A 465 -21.29 5.34 -9.21
N VAL A 466 -21.68 6.62 -9.30
CA VAL A 466 -22.69 7.08 -10.27
C VAL A 466 -22.24 6.82 -11.70
N LEU A 467 -20.98 7.09 -12.00
CA LEU A 467 -20.43 6.88 -13.34
C LEU A 467 -20.17 5.40 -13.66
N ALA A 468 -20.08 4.51 -12.68
CA ALA A 468 -19.88 3.07 -12.88
C ALA A 468 -21.19 2.34 -13.24
N ASP A 469 -22.35 2.97 -12.99
CA ASP A 469 -23.64 2.40 -13.33
C ASP A 469 -23.83 2.33 -14.86
N ALA A 470 -24.15 1.12 -15.36
CA ALA A 470 -24.37 0.83 -16.78
C ALA A 470 -25.60 1.56 -17.36
N GLY A 471 -26.43 2.16 -16.51
CA GLY A 471 -27.58 2.98 -16.89
C GLY A 471 -27.26 4.38 -17.44
N GLY A 472 -25.99 4.74 -17.61
CA GLY A 472 -25.60 6.04 -18.21
C GLY A 472 -25.65 7.21 -17.24
N GLY A 473 -25.15 7.03 -16.02
CA GLY A 473 -25.07 8.09 -15.03
C GLY A 473 -24.25 9.28 -15.52
N GLY A 474 -24.79 10.49 -15.36
CA GLY A 474 -24.11 11.76 -15.63
C GLY A 474 -23.71 12.47 -14.34
N LEU A 475 -22.60 13.21 -14.38
CA LEU A 475 -22.15 14.03 -13.25
C LEU A 475 -22.08 15.51 -13.65
N VAL A 476 -22.75 16.36 -12.88
CA VAL A 476 -22.66 17.81 -13.01
C VAL A 476 -21.90 18.37 -11.80
N VAL A 477 -20.78 19.06 -12.04
CA VAL A 477 -19.94 19.66 -10.99
C VAL A 477 -20.03 21.18 -11.06
N GLN A 478 -20.67 21.81 -10.08
CA GLN A 478 -20.87 23.27 -10.01
C GLN A 478 -20.30 23.87 -8.71
N GLY A 479 -20.05 25.18 -8.71
CA GLY A 479 -19.54 25.92 -7.53
C GLY A 479 -18.64 27.10 -7.89
N VAL A 480 -18.26 27.89 -6.88
CA VAL A 480 -17.45 29.11 -7.03
C VAL A 480 -16.10 28.83 -7.71
N GLY A 481 -15.56 29.79 -8.47
CA GLY A 481 -14.22 29.70 -9.07
C GLY A 481 -13.13 29.41 -8.02
N GLY A 482 -12.06 28.73 -8.41
CA GLY A 482 -10.90 28.47 -7.53
C GLY A 482 -11.06 27.33 -6.51
N VAL A 483 -12.27 26.79 -6.28
CA VAL A 483 -12.51 25.74 -5.24
C VAL A 483 -12.05 24.32 -5.62
N GLY A 484 -11.28 24.15 -6.70
CA GLY A 484 -10.72 22.85 -7.09
C GLY A 484 -11.63 21.94 -7.94
N LYS A 485 -12.70 22.46 -8.56
CA LYS A 485 -13.61 21.64 -9.42
C LYS A 485 -12.88 20.96 -10.59
N THR A 486 -12.04 21.70 -11.30
CA THR A 486 -11.25 21.17 -12.43
C THR A 486 -10.27 20.09 -11.95
N ALA A 487 -9.68 20.27 -10.77
CA ALA A 487 -8.82 19.26 -10.16
C ALA A 487 -9.59 18.01 -9.75
N PHE A 488 -10.81 18.17 -9.22
CA PHE A 488 -11.71 17.05 -8.90
C PHE A 488 -12.08 16.24 -10.14
N VAL A 489 -12.43 16.92 -11.24
CA VAL A 489 -12.70 16.26 -12.52
C VAL A 489 -11.44 15.58 -13.06
N GLY A 490 -10.28 16.24 -13.01
CA GLY A 490 -9.01 15.63 -13.41
C GLY A 490 -8.69 14.35 -12.63
N GLU A 491 -8.88 14.36 -11.31
CA GLU A 491 -8.67 13.19 -10.46
C GLU A 491 -9.68 12.06 -10.74
N LEU A 492 -10.95 12.41 -10.96
CA LEU A 492 -11.99 11.46 -11.35
C LEU A 492 -11.65 10.78 -12.70
N LEU A 493 -11.18 11.57 -13.67
CA LEU A 493 -10.75 11.08 -14.97
C LEU A 493 -9.50 10.20 -14.85
N ARG A 494 -8.53 10.58 -14.01
CA ARG A 494 -7.34 9.77 -13.72
C ARG A 494 -7.71 8.39 -13.16
N LEU A 495 -8.65 8.34 -12.22
CA LEU A 495 -9.14 7.08 -11.63
C LEU A 495 -9.96 6.23 -12.61
N ARG A 496 -10.47 6.84 -13.68
CA ARG A 496 -11.26 6.21 -14.76
C ARG A 496 -10.46 6.01 -16.06
N ALA A 497 -9.18 6.36 -16.08
CA ALA A 497 -8.40 6.45 -17.32
C ALA A 497 -8.28 5.11 -18.08
N SER A 498 -8.60 3.98 -17.43
CA SER A 498 -8.68 2.65 -18.04
C SER A 498 -10.06 2.27 -18.58
N SER A 499 -11.09 3.11 -18.46
CA SER A 499 -12.51 2.73 -18.69
C SER A 499 -13.07 3.09 -20.08
N GLY A 500 -12.32 3.75 -20.96
CA GLY A 500 -12.80 4.10 -22.31
C GLY A 500 -12.15 5.36 -22.91
N PRO A 501 -12.54 5.74 -24.15
CA PRO A 501 -12.05 6.95 -24.79
C PRO A 501 -12.54 8.17 -24.02
N LEU A 502 -11.63 9.12 -23.78
CA LEU A 502 -11.91 10.34 -23.06
C LEU A 502 -12.06 11.50 -24.04
N VAL A 503 -13.24 12.13 -24.06
CA VAL A 503 -13.47 13.40 -24.74
C VAL A 503 -13.45 14.52 -23.71
N LEU A 504 -12.57 15.50 -23.91
CA LEU A 504 -12.51 16.67 -23.06
C LEU A 504 -12.77 17.93 -23.87
N LEU A 505 -13.82 18.64 -23.49
CA LEU A 505 -14.22 19.93 -24.08
C LEU A 505 -14.11 21.03 -23.01
N LYS A 506 -13.58 22.20 -23.39
CA LYS A 506 -13.33 23.32 -22.46
C LYS A 506 -13.70 24.65 -23.13
N GLY A 507 -14.44 25.49 -22.42
CA GLY A 507 -14.82 26.83 -22.86
C GLY A 507 -16.35 27.01 -22.86
N PRO A 508 -16.86 28.08 -23.49
CA PRO A 508 -18.26 28.15 -23.90
C PRO A 508 -18.54 26.98 -24.85
N LEU A 509 -19.55 26.17 -24.55
CA LEU A 509 -19.90 24.99 -25.33
C LEU A 509 -21.38 25.02 -25.68
N GLY A 510 -21.69 24.79 -26.95
CA GLY A 510 -23.03 24.48 -27.43
C GLY A 510 -23.24 22.99 -27.66
N PRO A 511 -24.48 22.56 -27.95
CA PRO A 511 -24.79 21.17 -28.31
C PRO A 511 -23.97 20.65 -29.50
N ASP A 512 -23.71 21.50 -30.49
CA ASP A 512 -22.93 21.15 -31.68
C ASP A 512 -21.47 20.82 -31.38
N ASP A 513 -20.85 21.55 -30.45
CA ASP A 513 -19.47 21.31 -30.03
C ASP A 513 -19.34 19.95 -29.33
N VAL A 514 -20.34 19.61 -28.50
CA VAL A 514 -20.41 18.33 -27.78
C VAL A 514 -20.57 17.17 -28.76
N LEU A 515 -21.51 17.28 -29.70
CA LEU A 515 -21.78 16.24 -30.68
C LEU A 515 -20.59 16.03 -31.63
N ARG A 516 -19.95 17.11 -32.10
CA ARG A 516 -18.75 17.01 -32.93
C ARG A 516 -17.60 16.33 -32.18
N GLY A 517 -17.31 16.76 -30.95
CA GLY A 517 -16.27 16.15 -30.13
C GLY A 517 -16.52 14.66 -29.83
N ALA A 518 -17.79 14.27 -29.65
CA ALA A 518 -18.16 12.87 -29.49
C ALA A 518 -17.97 12.06 -30.78
N ALA A 519 -18.30 12.63 -31.94
CA ALA A 519 -18.10 12.01 -33.25
C ALA A 519 -16.62 11.74 -33.51
N ASP A 520 -15.76 12.73 -33.27
CA ASP A 520 -14.31 12.62 -33.46
C ASP A 520 -13.71 11.50 -32.59
N ALA A 521 -14.15 11.39 -31.34
CA ALA A 521 -13.64 10.38 -30.40
C ALA A 521 -14.14 8.95 -30.66
N LEU A 522 -15.29 8.81 -31.32
CA LEU A 522 -15.82 7.53 -31.79
C LEU A 522 -15.23 7.14 -33.15
N GLY A 523 -14.60 8.08 -33.87
CA GLY A 523 -13.90 7.86 -35.12
C GLY A 523 -12.85 6.74 -35.01
N GLY A 524 -12.98 5.72 -35.86
CA GLY A 524 -12.10 4.54 -35.88
C GLY A 524 -12.44 3.46 -34.84
N ARG A 525 -13.53 3.60 -34.07
CA ARG A 525 -14.00 2.59 -33.10
C ARG A 525 -15.33 1.94 -33.48
N THR A 526 -16.05 2.53 -34.42
CA THR A 526 -17.30 2.01 -34.97
C THR A 526 -17.44 2.45 -36.43
N ASP A 527 -17.94 1.56 -37.28
CA ASP A 527 -18.27 1.85 -38.68
C ASP A 527 -19.77 2.18 -38.86
N ASP A 528 -20.50 2.39 -37.76
CA ASP A 528 -21.93 2.71 -37.81
C ASP A 528 -22.17 4.01 -38.60
N PRO A 529 -23.01 3.99 -39.65
CA PRO A 529 -23.26 5.16 -40.50
C PRO A 529 -23.81 6.37 -39.74
N ARG A 530 -24.45 6.16 -38.57
CA ARG A 530 -24.93 7.25 -37.70
C ARG A 530 -23.80 8.14 -37.16
N LEU A 531 -22.55 7.65 -37.15
CA LEU A 531 -21.40 8.45 -36.75
C LEU A 531 -21.20 9.66 -37.67
N ARG A 532 -21.46 9.51 -38.98
CA ARG A 532 -21.37 10.61 -39.96
C ARG A 532 -22.45 11.66 -39.75
N GLU A 533 -23.63 11.24 -39.30
CA GLU A 533 -24.77 12.10 -39.01
C GLU A 533 -24.61 12.90 -37.71
N LEU A 534 -23.74 12.45 -36.81
CA LEU A 534 -23.50 13.07 -35.50
C LEU A 534 -22.82 14.44 -35.63
N GLY A 535 -21.94 14.59 -36.62
CA GLY A 535 -21.25 15.84 -36.94
C GLY A 535 -22.04 16.80 -37.85
N ASN A 536 -23.22 16.41 -38.36
CA ASN A 536 -23.97 17.18 -39.36
C ASN A 536 -24.75 18.35 -38.70
N PRO A 537 -24.35 19.61 -38.89
CA PRO A 537 -24.98 20.76 -38.23
C PRO A 537 -26.41 21.03 -38.75
N GLU A 538 -26.75 20.56 -39.96
CA GLU A 538 -28.07 20.74 -40.57
C GLU A 538 -29.15 19.89 -39.89
N ARG A 539 -28.75 18.86 -39.13
CA ARG A 539 -29.70 18.06 -38.34
C ARG A 539 -29.93 18.70 -36.98
N PRO A 540 -31.18 18.74 -36.47
CA PRO A 540 -31.45 19.19 -35.11
C PRO A 540 -30.65 18.39 -34.08
N TRP A 541 -29.98 19.09 -33.14
CA TRP A 541 -29.16 18.45 -32.11
C TRP A 541 -29.90 17.38 -31.27
N PRO A 542 -31.23 17.45 -30.98
CA PRO A 542 -31.90 16.39 -30.23
C PRO A 542 -31.91 15.05 -30.96
N ALA A 543 -32.02 15.07 -32.30
CA ALA A 543 -31.98 13.85 -33.12
C ALA A 543 -30.57 13.24 -33.11
N ARG A 544 -29.55 14.09 -33.25
CA ARG A 544 -28.14 13.67 -33.19
C ARG A 544 -27.73 13.13 -31.81
N LEU A 545 -28.29 13.70 -30.74
CA LEU A 545 -28.07 13.21 -29.38
C LEU A 545 -28.68 11.80 -29.16
N ALA A 546 -29.84 11.51 -29.76
CA ALA A 546 -30.42 10.17 -29.72
C ALA A 546 -29.56 9.15 -30.47
N ASP A 547 -28.97 9.55 -31.61
CA ASP A 547 -28.02 8.72 -32.34
C ASP A 547 -26.75 8.45 -31.50
N LEU A 548 -26.22 9.45 -30.79
CA LEU A 548 -25.11 9.27 -29.84
C LEU A 548 -25.44 8.30 -28.70
N ALA A 549 -26.64 8.41 -28.12
CA ALA A 549 -27.10 7.48 -27.09
C ALA A 549 -27.15 6.04 -27.61
N HIS A 550 -27.57 5.84 -28.87
CA HIS A 550 -27.53 4.52 -29.51
C HIS A 550 -26.11 3.99 -29.75
N LEU A 551 -25.19 4.84 -30.21
CA LEU A 551 -23.81 4.46 -30.50
C LEU A 551 -23.00 4.12 -29.24
N THR A 552 -23.39 4.70 -28.10
CA THR A 552 -22.72 4.50 -26.81
C THR A 552 -23.41 3.48 -25.89
N ALA A 553 -24.58 2.98 -26.28
CA ALA A 553 -25.29 1.96 -25.53
C ALA A 553 -24.53 0.63 -25.58
N ALA A 554 -24.14 0.11 -24.42
CA ALA A 554 -23.53 -1.22 -24.32
C ALA A 554 -24.47 -2.29 -24.92
N PRO A 555 -23.94 -3.31 -25.62
CA PRO A 555 -24.77 -4.38 -26.17
C PRO A 555 -25.39 -5.18 -25.02
N GLY A 556 -26.65 -4.88 -24.67
CA GLY A 556 -27.41 -5.64 -23.66
C GLY A 556 -28.58 -4.93 -22.98
N VAL A 557 -28.67 -3.61 -22.97
CA VAL A 557 -29.75 -2.92 -22.23
C VAL A 557 -30.96 -2.66 -23.12
N ARG A 558 -31.85 -3.66 -23.25
CA ARG A 558 -33.17 -3.48 -23.90
C ARG A 558 -34.07 -2.59 -23.04
N GLY A 559 -34.62 -1.57 -23.69
CA GLY A 559 -35.37 -0.48 -23.09
C GLY A 559 -36.65 -0.89 -22.33
N VAL A 560 -36.91 -0.12 -21.29
CA VAL A 560 -38.20 -0.04 -20.60
C VAL A 560 -39.24 0.45 -21.61
N ARG A 561 -40.18 -0.42 -22.00
CA ARG A 561 -41.38 -0.03 -22.75
C ARG A 561 -42.25 0.83 -21.82
N THR A 562 -42.41 2.10 -22.17
CA THR A 562 -43.48 2.96 -21.67
C THR A 562 -44.83 2.31 -21.99
N ARG A 563 -45.53 1.84 -20.95
CA ARG A 563 -46.93 1.41 -21.08
C ARG A 563 -47.79 2.64 -21.38
N ARG A 564 -48.26 2.74 -22.63
CA ARG A 564 -49.36 3.62 -23.00
C ARG A 564 -50.61 3.20 -22.24
N SER A 565 -51.19 4.15 -21.52
CA SER A 565 -52.53 4.11 -20.94
C SER A 565 -53.59 4.03 -22.04
N THR A 566 -54.44 3.00 -21.99
CA THR A 566 -55.65 2.89 -22.81
C THR A 566 -56.85 3.42 -22.00
N PRO A 567 -57.75 4.23 -22.57
CA PRO A 567 -58.90 4.75 -21.84
C PRO A 567 -60.10 3.78 -21.87
N GLY A 568 -60.76 3.69 -20.72
CA GLY A 568 -62.18 3.38 -20.46
C GLY A 568 -62.98 2.43 -21.35
N ARG A 569 -63.52 1.37 -20.73
CA ARG A 569 -64.87 0.88 -21.07
C ARG A 569 -65.66 0.55 -19.80
N THR A 570 -66.85 1.12 -19.76
CA THR A 570 -67.87 1.12 -18.71
C THR A 570 -68.82 -0.09 -18.82
N GLY A 571 -69.45 -0.45 -17.69
CA GLY A 571 -70.67 -1.28 -17.55
C GLY A 571 -70.44 -2.79 -17.44
N ARG A 572 -71.02 -3.56 -16.51
CA ARG A 572 -72.22 -3.43 -15.64
C ARG A 572 -72.13 -4.48 -14.49
N PRO A 573 -72.98 -4.42 -13.45
CA PRO A 573 -72.86 -5.20 -12.21
C PRO A 573 -73.81 -6.42 -12.11
N GLY A 574 -73.59 -7.27 -11.11
CA GLY A 574 -74.44 -8.40 -10.69
C GLY A 574 -73.63 -9.69 -10.63
N ARG A 575 -73.59 -10.47 -9.54
CA ARG A 575 -74.37 -10.56 -8.32
C ARG A 575 -73.44 -10.97 -7.18
#